data_AF-A0A2P6PQH8-F1
#
_entry.id   AF-A0A2P6PQH8-F1
#
_cell.length_a   1.000
_cell.length_b   1.000
_cell.length_c   1.000
_cell.angle_alpha   90.00
_cell.angle_beta   90.00
_cell.angle_gamma   90.00
#
_symmetry.space_group_name_H-M   'P 1'
#
loop_
_entity.id
_entity.type
_entity.pdbx_description
1 polymer ?
#
loop_
_entity_poly.entity_id
_entity_poly.type
_entity_poly.pdbx_seq_one_letter_code
_entity_poly.pdbx_strand_id
1 'polypeptide(L)'
;MLALDMECGFFLTDIQRDPRFANTTTVSDLCRRLVQSRKSAFFPMIYRLICLVLTLPVSIATTKRAFSSMNIIKNKLRNKMEDEFFDDLMVLYIKKELADSIDNDSVIAEFEVSGPRRV
;
A
#
# COMPACT_ATOMS: atom_id res chain seq x y z
N MET A 1 0.41 -20.38 -7.94
CA MET A 1 0.67 -21.23 -6.77
C MET A 1 1.96 -22.03 -6.95
N LEU A 2 2.08 -22.83 -8.02
CA LEU A 2 3.26 -23.67 -8.32
C LEU A 2 4.64 -22.99 -8.27
N ALA A 3 4.76 -21.73 -8.73
CA ALA A 3 6.04 -21.01 -8.74
C ALA A 3 6.55 -20.67 -7.33
N LEU A 4 5.64 -20.29 -6.42
CA LEU A 4 6.01 -20.00 -5.03
C LEU A 4 6.40 -21.29 -4.30
N ASP A 5 5.68 -22.38 -4.54
CA ASP A 5 5.98 -23.67 -3.92
C ASP A 5 7.36 -24.20 -4.33
N MET A 6 7.73 -24.03 -5.61
CA MET A 6 9.09 -24.34 -6.07
C MET A 6 10.13 -23.45 -5.42
N GLU A 7 9.95 -22.12 -5.43
CA GLU A 7 10.89 -21.20 -4.77
C GLU A 7 11.06 -21.53 -3.28
N CYS A 8 9.97 -21.84 -2.57
CA CYS A 8 9.98 -22.21 -1.15
C CYS A 8 10.84 -23.46 -0.86
N GLY A 9 10.74 -24.50 -1.69
CA GLY A 9 11.52 -25.73 -1.52
C GLY A 9 13.02 -25.49 -1.59
N PHE A 10 13.46 -24.66 -2.54
CA PHE A 10 14.89 -24.31 -2.70
C PHE A 10 15.35 -23.24 -1.70
N PHE A 11 14.49 -22.29 -1.35
CA PHE A 11 14.83 -21.18 -0.48
C PHE A 11 15.21 -21.63 0.93
N LEU A 12 14.46 -22.55 1.53
CA LEU A 12 14.74 -23.01 2.90
C LEU A 12 16.12 -23.70 2.99
N THR A 13 16.41 -24.57 2.02
CA THR A 13 17.67 -25.32 1.97
C THR A 13 18.86 -24.41 1.65
N ASP A 14 18.67 -23.43 0.78
CA ASP A 14 19.69 -22.45 0.41
C ASP A 14 20.01 -21.47 1.54
N ILE A 15 19.00 -20.97 2.26
CA ILE A 15 19.21 -20.09 3.43
C ILE A 15 19.88 -20.81 4.59
N GLN A 16 19.45 -22.04 4.91
CA GLN A 16 20.01 -22.80 6.03
C GLN A 16 21.48 -23.15 5.81
N ARG A 17 21.90 -23.33 4.56
CA ARG A 17 23.29 -23.62 4.20
C ARG A 17 24.18 -22.38 4.18
N ASP A 18 23.60 -21.20 4.08
CA ASP A 18 24.35 -19.96 3.95
C ASP A 18 24.62 -19.35 5.34
N PRO A 19 25.89 -19.33 5.81
CA PRO A 19 26.23 -18.81 7.14
C PRO A 19 25.89 -17.33 7.29
N ARG A 20 25.72 -16.60 6.19
CA ARG A 20 25.27 -15.21 6.21
C ARG A 20 23.87 -15.05 6.78
N PHE A 21 23.08 -16.12 6.89
CA PHE A 21 21.72 -16.07 7.45
C PHE A 21 21.62 -16.69 8.86
N ALA A 22 22.69 -17.24 9.42
CA ALA A 22 22.67 -17.96 10.70
C ALA A 22 22.17 -17.12 11.90
N ASN A 23 22.38 -15.79 11.85
CA ASN A 23 21.99 -14.86 12.93
C ASN A 23 20.77 -14.01 12.58
N THR A 24 19.90 -14.48 11.68
CA THR A 24 18.73 -13.72 11.24
C THR A 24 17.56 -13.91 12.21
N THR A 25 17.26 -12.90 13.03
CA THR A 25 16.20 -12.97 14.06
C THR A 25 14.90 -12.28 13.68
N THR A 26 14.94 -11.37 12.71
CA THR A 26 13.78 -10.58 12.28
C THR A 26 13.56 -10.69 10.78
N VAL A 27 12.31 -10.53 10.36
CA VAL A 27 11.92 -10.49 8.94
C VAL A 27 12.62 -9.34 8.20
N SER A 28 12.84 -8.21 8.88
CA SER A 28 13.59 -7.07 8.33
C SER A 28 15.06 -7.40 8.08
N ASP A 29 15.71 -8.11 9.01
CA ASP A 29 17.09 -8.55 8.84
C ASP A 29 17.22 -9.60 7.72
N LEU A 30 16.22 -10.50 7.61
CA LEU A 30 16.11 -11.45 6.50
C LEU A 30 16.03 -10.72 5.16
N CYS A 31 15.13 -9.75 5.04
CA CYS A 31 14.96 -8.94 3.84
C CYS A 31 16.28 -8.24 3.44
N ARG A 32 16.95 -7.62 4.42
CA ARG A 32 18.24 -6.94 4.19
C ARG A 32 19.31 -7.91 3.68
N ARG A 33 19.44 -9.09 4.30
CA ARG A 33 20.43 -10.10 3.90
C ARG A 33 20.13 -10.70 2.53
N LEU A 34 18.86 -10.86 2.15
CA LEU A 34 18.46 -11.29 0.81
C LEU A 34 18.91 -10.31 -0.27
N VAL A 35 18.79 -9.01 -0.01
CA VAL A 35 19.27 -7.96 -0.95
C VAL A 35 20.79 -7.96 -1.02
N GLN A 36 21.48 -8.00 0.12
CA GLN A 36 22.95 -7.99 0.17
C GLN A 36 23.58 -9.21 -0.52
N SER A 37 22.97 -10.38 -0.39
CA SER A 37 23.42 -11.62 -1.03
C SER A 37 22.98 -11.76 -2.49
N ARG A 38 22.24 -10.76 -3.03
CA ARG A 38 21.55 -10.80 -4.34
C ARG A 38 20.54 -11.94 -4.51
N LYS A 39 20.23 -12.67 -3.44
CA LYS A 39 19.23 -13.75 -3.43
C LYS A 39 17.80 -13.24 -3.66
N SER A 40 17.54 -11.93 -3.47
CA SER A 40 16.27 -11.30 -3.85
C SER A 40 15.92 -11.43 -5.34
N ALA A 41 16.92 -11.55 -6.24
CA ALA A 41 16.69 -11.80 -7.66
C ALA A 41 16.45 -13.28 -7.99
N PHE A 42 16.97 -14.19 -7.17
CA PHE A 42 16.81 -15.64 -7.33
C PHE A 42 15.49 -16.16 -6.76
N PHE A 43 14.95 -15.48 -5.74
CA PHE A 43 13.68 -15.80 -5.10
C PHE A 43 12.73 -14.60 -5.12
N PRO A 44 12.31 -14.15 -6.31
CA PRO A 44 11.52 -12.93 -6.47
C PRO A 44 10.14 -13.03 -5.79
N MET A 45 9.50 -14.19 -5.77
CA MET A 45 8.19 -14.35 -5.13
C MET A 45 8.31 -14.29 -3.61
N ILE A 46 9.32 -14.94 -3.04
CA ILE A 46 9.55 -14.89 -1.59
C ILE A 46 9.98 -13.50 -1.15
N TYR A 47 10.87 -12.85 -1.89
CA TYR A 47 11.27 -11.48 -1.60
C TYR A 47 10.06 -10.53 -1.63
N ARG A 48 9.17 -10.67 -2.62
CA ARG A 48 7.94 -9.88 -2.70
C ARG A 48 7.00 -10.15 -1.52
N LEU A 49 6.85 -11.41 -1.11
CA LEU A 49 6.05 -11.79 0.05
C LEU A 49 6.59 -11.15 1.33
N ILE A 50 7.90 -11.19 1.55
CA ILE A 50 8.55 -10.55 2.69
C ILE A 50 8.32 -9.03 2.68
N CYS A 51 8.43 -8.39 1.52
CA CYS A 51 8.15 -6.96 1.39
C CYS A 51 6.67 -6.63 1.71
N LEU A 52 5.73 -7.47 1.28
CA LEU A 52 4.32 -7.32 1.64
C LEU A 52 4.13 -7.43 3.16
N VAL A 53 4.68 -8.46 3.80
CA VAL A 53 4.60 -8.64 5.25
C VAL A 53 5.19 -7.44 6.01
N LEU A 54 6.30 -6.87 5.54
CA LEU A 54 6.92 -5.69 6.16
C LEU A 54 6.12 -4.39 5.94
N THR A 55 5.42 -4.25 4.83
CA THR A 55 4.61 -3.06 4.50
C THR A 55 3.20 -3.11 5.10
N LEU A 56 2.67 -4.31 5.36
CA LEU A 56 1.34 -4.51 5.92
C LEU A 56 1.09 -3.72 7.22
N PRO A 57 1.97 -3.72 8.25
CA PRO A 57 1.75 -2.96 9.47
C PRO A 57 1.55 -1.46 9.22
N VAL A 58 2.33 -0.88 8.29
CA VAL A 58 2.23 0.53 7.91
C VAL A 58 0.90 0.82 7.22
N SER A 59 0.49 -0.07 6.31
CA SER A 59 -0.81 0.02 5.64
C SER A 59 -1.99 -0.13 6.61
N ILE A 60 -1.89 -1.06 7.58
CA ILE A 60 -2.91 -1.28 8.62
C ILE A 60 -3.02 -0.06 9.55
N ALA A 61 -1.90 0.53 9.96
CA ALA A 61 -1.91 1.73 10.78
C ALA A 61 -2.53 2.92 10.04
N THR A 62 -2.17 3.10 8.76
CA THR A 62 -2.69 4.18 7.90
C THR A 62 -4.19 4.04 7.68
N THR A 63 -4.65 2.84 7.34
CA THR A 63 -6.08 2.56 7.16
C THR A 63 -6.85 2.76 8.46
N LYS A 64 -6.39 2.22 9.60
CA LYS A 64 -7.03 2.47 10.92
C LYS A 64 -7.13 3.95 11.25
N ARG A 65 -6.07 4.72 10.97
CA ARG A 65 -6.08 6.17 11.16
C ARG A 65 -7.12 6.85 10.27
N ALA A 66 -7.20 6.49 8.99
CA ALA A 66 -8.19 7.02 8.05
C ALA A 66 -9.64 6.69 8.50
N PHE A 67 -9.90 5.46 8.92
CA PHE A 67 -11.21 5.06 9.47
C PHE A 67 -11.56 5.83 10.76
N SER A 68 -10.59 6.09 11.62
CA SER A 68 -10.80 6.91 12.82
C SER A 68 -11.19 8.35 12.46
N SER A 69 -10.47 8.98 11.53
CA SER A 69 -10.79 10.31 11.01
C SER A 69 -12.19 10.35 10.38
N MET A 70 -12.54 9.34 9.59
CA MET A 70 -13.89 9.19 9.02
C MET A 70 -14.96 9.15 10.11
N ASN A 71 -14.76 8.32 11.14
CA ASN A 71 -15.70 8.19 12.24
C ASN A 71 -15.89 9.52 13.00
N ILE A 72 -14.83 10.32 13.15
CA ILE A 72 -14.93 11.66 13.75
C ILE A 72 -15.79 12.57 12.86
N ILE A 73 -15.53 12.61 11.56
CA ILE A 73 -16.24 13.51 10.65
C ILE A 73 -17.71 13.11 10.50
N LYS A 74 -18.00 11.84 10.18
CA LYS A 74 -19.37 11.35 10.00
C LYS A 74 -20.16 11.38 11.31
N ASN A 75 -19.65 10.73 12.36
CA ASN A 75 -20.46 10.44 13.55
C ASN A 75 -20.32 11.50 14.64
N LYS A 76 -19.10 11.98 14.95
CA LYS A 76 -18.92 12.94 16.05
C LYS A 76 -19.31 14.37 15.67
N LEU A 77 -18.94 14.80 14.46
CA LEU A 77 -19.30 16.12 13.94
C LEU A 77 -20.69 16.16 13.30
N ARG A 78 -21.36 15.00 13.17
CA ARG A 78 -22.69 14.83 12.55
C ARG A 78 -22.75 15.48 11.17
N ASN A 79 -21.81 15.10 10.31
CA ASN A 79 -21.77 15.61 8.95
C ASN A 79 -23.09 15.28 8.23
N LYS A 80 -23.70 16.27 7.59
CA LYS A 80 -24.90 16.12 6.75
C LYS A 80 -24.58 15.82 5.29
N MET A 81 -23.30 15.81 4.90
CA MET A 81 -22.88 15.41 3.55
C MET A 81 -23.38 14.00 3.24
N GLU A 82 -23.84 13.81 2.02
CA GLU A 82 -24.19 12.50 1.49
C GLU A 82 -22.98 11.57 1.52
N ASP A 83 -23.22 10.29 1.79
CA ASP A 83 -22.16 9.29 1.94
C ASP A 83 -21.29 9.21 0.68
N GLU A 84 -21.89 9.25 -0.51
CA GLU A 84 -21.17 9.20 -1.79
C GLU A 84 -20.17 10.35 -1.92
N PHE A 85 -20.62 11.58 -1.69
CA PHE A 85 -19.75 12.76 -1.78
C PHE A 85 -18.61 12.74 -0.74
N PHE A 86 -18.90 12.27 0.47
CA PHE A 86 -17.88 12.15 1.49
C PHE A 86 -16.84 11.08 1.15
N ASP A 87 -17.28 9.95 0.60
CA ASP A 87 -16.40 8.86 0.21
C ASP A 87 -15.48 9.30 -0.94
N ASP A 88 -15.99 10.07 -1.91
CA ASP A 88 -15.18 10.70 -2.98
C ASP A 88 -14.11 11.63 -2.41
N LEU A 89 -14.46 12.47 -1.43
CA LEU A 89 -13.50 13.35 -0.73
C LEU A 89 -12.44 12.55 0.04
N MET A 90 -12.79 11.40 0.63
CA MET A 90 -11.81 10.54 1.29
C MET A 90 -10.82 9.93 0.30
N VAL A 91 -11.28 9.54 -0.90
CA VAL A 91 -10.40 9.03 -1.95
C VAL A 91 -9.40 10.12 -2.37
N LEU A 92 -9.86 11.36 -2.56
CA LEU A 92 -8.99 12.51 -2.84
C LEU A 92 -7.97 12.73 -1.70
N TYR A 93 -8.39 12.65 -0.45
CA TYR A 93 -7.50 12.80 0.70
C TYR A 93 -6.44 11.69 0.81
N ILE A 94 -6.82 10.43 0.57
CA ILE A 94 -5.88 9.30 0.57
C ILE A 94 -4.88 9.43 -0.58
N LYS A 95 -5.35 9.88 -1.75
CA LYS A 95 -4.53 10.10 -2.95
C LYS A 95 -4.06 11.55 -3.08
N LYS A 96 -3.89 12.26 -1.96
CA LYS A 96 -3.62 13.70 -1.98
C LYS A 96 -2.40 14.06 -2.83
N GLU A 97 -1.31 13.31 -2.76
CA GLU A 97 -0.12 13.58 -3.59
C GLU A 97 -0.40 13.54 -5.09
N LEU A 98 -1.29 12.64 -5.53
CA LEU A 98 -1.75 12.57 -6.91
C LEU A 98 -2.74 13.70 -7.21
N ALA A 99 -3.66 13.99 -6.28
CA ALA A 99 -4.63 15.07 -6.44
C ALA A 99 -3.94 16.45 -6.54
N ASP A 100 -2.88 16.68 -5.76
CA ASP A 100 -2.09 17.91 -5.78
C ASP A 100 -1.32 18.08 -7.10
N SER A 101 -1.14 17.00 -7.88
CA SER A 101 -0.54 17.06 -9.22
C SER A 101 -1.54 17.40 -10.33
N ILE A 102 -2.84 17.40 -10.02
CA ILE A 102 -3.90 17.75 -10.96
C ILE A 102 -4.11 19.27 -10.91
N ASP A 103 -4.12 19.90 -12.09
CA ASP A 103 -4.39 21.32 -12.21
C ASP A 103 -5.90 21.60 -12.11
N ASN A 104 -6.28 22.46 -11.17
CA ASN A 104 -7.69 22.81 -10.95
C ASN A 104 -8.29 23.57 -12.13
N ASP A 105 -7.52 24.42 -12.80
CA ASP A 105 -8.01 25.20 -13.95
C ASP A 105 -8.36 24.27 -15.12
N SER A 106 -7.52 23.25 -15.35
CA SER A 106 -7.79 22.18 -16.31
C SER A 106 -9.06 21.39 -15.99
N VAL A 107 -9.28 21.04 -14.71
CA VAL A 107 -10.50 20.34 -14.26
C VAL A 107 -11.74 21.22 -14.46
N ILE A 108 -11.66 22.51 -14.15
CA ILE A 108 -12.76 23.46 -14.34
C ILE A 108 -13.10 23.58 -15.83
N ALA A 109 -12.08 23.74 -16.69
CA ALA A 109 -12.29 23.85 -18.13
C ALA A 109 -12.94 22.58 -18.73
N GLU A 110 -12.47 21.39 -18.34
CA GLU A 110 -13.09 20.12 -18.75
C GLU A 110 -14.54 20.02 -18.24
N PHE A 111 -14.75 20.44 -16.99
CA PHE A 111 -16.06 20.43 -16.37
C PHE A 111 -17.06 21.37 -17.10
N GLU A 112 -16.63 22.56 -17.51
CA GLU A 112 -17.44 23.51 -18.30
C GLU A 112 -17.81 22.95 -19.69
N VAL A 113 -16.90 22.21 -20.33
CA VAL A 113 -17.13 21.58 -21.64
C VAL A 113 -18.13 20.41 -21.54
N SER A 114 -18.30 19.80 -20.37
CA SER A 114 -19.20 18.64 -20.16
C SER A 114 -20.70 18.94 -20.28
N GLY A 115 -21.07 20.21 -20.49
CA GLY A 115 -22.43 20.64 -20.83
C GLY A 115 -23.28 21.12 -19.64
N PRO A 116 -24.43 21.77 -19.90
CA PRO A 116 -25.25 22.37 -18.84
C PRO A 116 -25.94 21.29 -17.99
N ARG A 117 -25.64 21.27 -16.69
CA ARG A 117 -26.36 20.44 -15.70
C ARG A 117 -27.70 21.09 -15.34
N ARG A 118 -28.73 20.25 -15.17
CA ARG A 118 -30.04 20.69 -14.64
C ARG A 118 -29.85 21.20 -13.21
N VAL A 119 -30.25 22.45 -12.98
CA VAL A 119 -30.37 23.08 -11.66
C VAL A 119 -31.56 22.50 -10.92
#